data_AF-A0AAW6RF84-F1
#
_entry.id   AF-A0AAW6RF84-F1
#
_cell.length_a   1.000
_cell.length_b   1.000
_cell.length_c   1.000
_cell.angle_alpha   90.00
_cell.angle_beta   90.00
_cell.angle_gamma   90.00
#
_symmetry.space_group_name_H-M   'P 1'
#
loop_
_entity.id
_entity.type
_entity.pdbx_description
1 polymer ?
#
loop_
_entity_poly.entity_id
_entity_poly.type
_entity_poly.pdbx_seq_one_letter_code
_entity_poly.pdbx_strand_id
1 'polypeptide(L)'
;MTTEAIPPASTRDYLSGPVDHLSNLPWPFPDDLEEFSYSVNVEPARIPRRTRGGEWGRHLVDLGGAEYPEMMAERRRILDNDPSRARVGAGMEVACWDLLLYYLRDLSISYPDLMHLDEYGDGRFHWRNEILGTDQEFVLGAPDSLPYGPMEFLAREVPDDLLLVTERDGHLYFDAGVVTFAAAWSVSFDVGMDMYDIHAPVPRMLREGIVARAEQFLRRLPADQVYRRVNWTLSASDSHKLDVSLEELPAWAGDVPGMVADGDFARARLRIELEHFVRLPMSGAVTFNIRTFMASLEDVKRIPEWADQLATVIETLGEDIAAYKGFLDYRDSVVAYLRGQ
;
A
#
# COMPACT_ATOMS: atom_id res chain seq x y z
N MET A 1 -6.83 24.63 29.56
CA MET A 1 -8.01 23.91 29.04
C MET A 1 -8.26 24.43 27.64
N THR A 2 -7.58 23.86 26.67
CA THR A 2 -7.94 24.02 25.26
C THR A 2 -9.19 23.20 25.04
N THR A 3 -10.32 23.87 24.77
CA THR A 3 -11.51 23.22 24.22
C THR A 3 -11.09 22.58 22.90
N GLU A 4 -10.96 21.25 22.87
CA GLU A 4 -10.88 20.52 21.61
C GLU A 4 -12.13 20.90 20.79
N ALA A 5 -11.90 21.45 19.60
CA ALA A 5 -12.98 21.77 18.68
C ALA A 5 -13.72 20.47 18.33
N ILE A 6 -15.05 20.49 18.40
CA ILE A 6 -15.86 19.33 18.00
C ILE A 6 -15.67 19.15 16.48
N PRO A 7 -15.25 17.97 16.00
CA PRO A 7 -15.05 17.74 14.58
C PRO A 7 -16.35 17.97 13.78
N PRO A 8 -16.25 18.35 12.49
CA PRO A 8 -17.40 18.45 11.60
C PRO A 8 -18.29 17.18 11.62
N ALA A 9 -19.57 17.34 11.29
CA ALA A 9 -20.50 16.21 11.29
C ALA A 9 -20.07 15.11 10.30
N SER A 10 -19.59 15.48 9.10
CA SER A 10 -19.06 14.54 8.10
C SER A 10 -17.91 13.70 8.64
N THR A 11 -16.96 14.33 9.34
CA THR A 11 -15.86 13.63 10.01
C THR A 11 -16.36 12.64 11.05
N ARG A 12 -17.30 13.04 11.90
CA ARG A 12 -17.87 12.15 12.93
C ARG A 12 -18.62 10.98 12.33
N ASP A 13 -19.40 11.22 11.27
CA ASP A 13 -20.15 10.17 10.58
C ASP A 13 -19.18 9.17 9.93
N TYR A 14 -18.14 9.65 9.25
CA TYR A 14 -17.10 8.83 8.65
C TYR A 14 -16.37 7.95 9.69
N LEU A 15 -15.96 8.54 10.81
CA LEU A 15 -15.25 7.83 11.89
C LEU A 15 -16.15 6.92 12.75
N SER A 16 -17.47 7.06 12.63
CA SER A 16 -18.44 6.18 13.31
C SER A 16 -18.68 4.85 12.59
N GLY A 17 -18.13 4.70 11.37
CA GLY A 17 -18.24 3.47 10.60
C GLY A 17 -17.65 2.27 11.34
N PRO A 18 -18.24 1.07 11.20
CA PRO A 18 -17.68 -0.13 11.80
C PRO A 18 -16.33 -0.47 11.16
N VAL A 19 -15.41 -0.96 11.98
CA VAL A 19 -14.15 -1.55 11.50
C VAL A 19 -14.42 -3.01 11.18
N ASP A 20 -14.38 -3.36 9.89
CA ASP A 20 -14.44 -4.74 9.41
C ASP A 20 -13.42 -4.94 8.29
N HIS A 21 -12.30 -5.59 8.63
CA HIS A 21 -11.16 -5.83 7.74
C HIS A 21 -11.48 -6.75 6.56
N LEU A 22 -12.65 -7.39 6.53
CA LEU A 22 -13.10 -8.19 5.38
C LEU A 22 -13.94 -7.38 4.38
N SER A 23 -14.56 -6.29 4.83
CA SER A 23 -15.62 -5.60 4.09
C SER A 23 -15.13 -4.88 2.83
N ASN A 24 -13.88 -4.40 2.85
CA ASN A 24 -13.20 -3.76 1.73
C ASN A 24 -11.89 -4.48 1.37
N LEU A 25 -11.71 -5.73 1.80
CA LEU A 25 -10.50 -6.49 1.53
C LEU A 25 -10.38 -6.74 0.00
N PRO A 26 -9.26 -6.34 -0.65
CA PRO A 26 -9.06 -6.55 -2.07
C PRO A 26 -8.69 -8.01 -2.35
N TRP A 27 -9.66 -8.91 -2.18
CA TRP A 27 -9.49 -10.35 -2.27
C TRP A 27 -8.79 -10.72 -3.58
N PRO A 28 -7.58 -11.32 -3.54
CA PRO A 28 -6.69 -11.38 -4.69
C PRO A 28 -7.00 -12.54 -5.64
N PHE A 29 -7.90 -13.44 -5.24
CA PHE A 29 -8.19 -14.67 -5.96
C PHE A 29 -9.54 -14.56 -6.67
N PRO A 30 -9.60 -14.79 -7.99
CA PRO A 30 -10.86 -14.96 -8.70
C PRO A 30 -11.69 -16.09 -8.11
N ASP A 31 -13.02 -15.98 -8.13
CA ASP A 31 -13.93 -17.00 -7.59
C ASP A 31 -13.77 -18.39 -8.24
N ASP A 32 -13.25 -18.45 -9.46
CA ASP A 32 -13.03 -19.65 -10.27
C ASP A 32 -11.57 -20.14 -10.27
N LEU A 33 -10.73 -19.66 -9.34
CA LEU A 33 -9.31 -20.02 -9.28
C LEU A 33 -9.13 -21.50 -8.87
N GLU A 34 -8.70 -22.34 -9.81
CA GLU A 34 -8.34 -23.75 -9.56
C GLU A 34 -6.85 -23.92 -9.14
N GLU A 35 -5.94 -23.14 -9.74
CA GLU A 35 -4.50 -23.14 -9.42
C GLU A 35 -3.93 -21.72 -9.42
N PHE A 36 -3.07 -21.40 -8.45
CA PHE A 36 -2.39 -20.09 -8.39
C PHE A 36 -1.12 -20.07 -9.23
N SER A 37 -0.96 -19.02 -10.05
CA SER A 37 0.30 -18.71 -10.75
C SER A 37 0.57 -17.22 -10.75
N TYR A 38 1.86 -16.83 -10.77
CA TYR A 38 2.22 -15.44 -10.98
C TYR A 38 1.86 -15.03 -12.41
N SER A 39 1.09 -13.96 -12.53
CA SER A 39 0.70 -13.37 -13.80
C SER A 39 0.79 -11.85 -13.73
N VAL A 40 0.72 -11.19 -14.88
CA VAL A 40 0.53 -9.73 -14.93
C VAL A 40 -0.94 -9.46 -14.64
N ASN A 41 -1.29 -9.36 -13.36
CA ASN A 41 -2.65 -9.17 -12.87
C ASN A 41 -3.06 -7.69 -12.80
N VAL A 42 -2.81 -6.96 -13.88
CA VAL A 42 -3.07 -5.52 -13.95
C VAL A 42 -4.45 -5.25 -14.59
N GLU A 43 -5.24 -4.39 -13.95
CA GLU A 43 -6.55 -3.97 -14.43
C GLU A 43 -6.76 -2.46 -14.30
N PRO A 44 -7.73 -1.86 -15.03
CA PRO A 44 -8.09 -0.46 -14.81
C PRO A 44 -8.57 -0.22 -13.37
N ALA A 45 -8.11 0.86 -12.76
CA ALA A 45 -8.52 1.27 -11.42
C ALA A 45 -9.82 2.10 -11.42
N ARG A 46 -10.28 2.51 -10.24
CA ARG A 46 -11.53 3.28 -10.01
C ARG A 46 -12.80 2.56 -10.46
N ILE A 47 -12.71 1.24 -10.60
CA ILE A 47 -13.84 0.37 -10.88
C ILE A 47 -14.10 -0.42 -9.60
N PRO A 48 -15.21 -0.19 -8.88
CA PRO A 48 -15.52 -0.96 -7.68
C PRO A 48 -15.63 -2.46 -7.99
N ARG A 49 -15.04 -3.29 -7.12
CA ARG A 49 -15.07 -4.75 -7.20
C ARG A 49 -15.83 -5.29 -6.01
N ARG A 50 -16.91 -6.04 -6.27
CA ARG A 50 -17.66 -6.74 -5.24
C ARG A 50 -17.02 -8.09 -4.96
N THR A 51 -16.98 -8.45 -3.70
CA THR A 51 -16.50 -9.73 -3.18
C THR A 51 -17.51 -10.28 -2.17
N ARG A 52 -17.25 -11.45 -1.61
CA ARG A 52 -18.08 -12.01 -0.53
C ARG A 52 -18.03 -11.17 0.76
N GLY A 53 -16.92 -10.49 1.01
CA GLY A 53 -16.76 -9.60 2.17
C GLY A 53 -17.43 -8.25 1.99
N GLY A 54 -17.49 -7.72 0.76
CA GLY A 54 -18.17 -6.46 0.47
C GLY A 54 -17.73 -5.86 -0.86
N GLU A 55 -17.18 -4.65 -0.85
CA GLU A 55 -16.75 -3.94 -2.06
C GLU A 55 -15.48 -3.13 -1.82
N TRP A 56 -14.57 -3.14 -2.79
CA TRP A 56 -13.31 -2.39 -2.71
C TRP A 56 -12.98 -1.69 -4.03
N GLY A 57 -11.99 -0.80 -4.00
CA GLY A 57 -11.37 -0.26 -5.21
C GLY A 57 -12.18 0.83 -5.91
N ARG A 58 -13.05 1.54 -5.18
CA ARG A 58 -13.79 2.71 -5.68
C ARG A 58 -12.87 3.91 -5.90
N HIS A 59 -12.03 4.19 -4.91
CA HIS A 59 -11.12 5.34 -4.89
C HIS A 59 -9.70 4.88 -5.21
N LEU A 60 -8.87 5.83 -5.68
CA LEU A 60 -7.44 5.60 -5.85
C LEU A 60 -6.76 5.43 -4.48
N VAL A 61 -7.08 6.33 -3.55
CA VAL A 61 -6.67 6.22 -2.13
C VAL A 61 -7.86 5.73 -1.31
N ASP A 62 -7.75 4.52 -0.79
CA ASP A 62 -8.65 4.00 0.24
C ASP A 62 -8.14 4.46 1.61
N LEU A 63 -8.94 5.27 2.32
CA LEU A 63 -8.52 5.84 3.59
C LEU A 63 -8.45 4.81 4.74
N GLY A 64 -9.09 3.65 4.61
CA GLY A 64 -9.17 2.64 5.69
C GLY A 64 -10.30 2.88 6.70
N GLY A 65 -11.31 3.68 6.35
CA GLY A 65 -12.46 3.92 7.23
C GLY A 65 -12.06 4.59 8.55
N ALA A 66 -12.66 4.13 9.65
CA ALA A 66 -12.46 4.69 10.99
C ALA A 66 -11.02 4.55 11.53
N GLU A 67 -10.21 3.64 10.97
CA GLU A 67 -8.81 3.42 11.37
C GLU A 67 -7.84 4.42 10.73
N TYR A 68 -8.30 5.25 9.78
CA TYR A 68 -7.46 6.23 9.08
C TYR A 68 -6.61 7.10 10.03
N PRO A 69 -7.15 7.70 11.12
CA PRO A 69 -6.34 8.51 12.03
C PRO A 69 -5.24 7.71 12.74
N GLU A 70 -5.51 6.47 13.15
CA GLU A 70 -4.55 5.62 13.85
C GLU A 70 -3.42 5.18 12.90
N MET A 71 -3.77 4.77 11.68
CA MET A 71 -2.79 4.47 10.64
C MET A 71 -1.89 5.67 10.36
N MET A 72 -2.46 6.87 10.26
CA MET A 72 -1.69 8.09 9.98
C MET A 72 -0.82 8.51 11.17
N ALA A 73 -1.31 8.32 12.40
CA ALA A 73 -0.50 8.53 13.59
C ALA A 73 0.71 7.60 13.62
N GLU A 74 0.54 6.31 13.30
CA GLU A 74 1.64 5.36 13.24
C GLU A 74 2.65 5.70 12.14
N ARG A 75 2.17 6.02 10.93
CA ARG A 75 3.03 6.46 9.83
C ARG A 75 3.87 7.70 10.20
N ARG A 76 3.23 8.71 10.80
CA ARG A 76 3.91 9.93 11.26
C ARG A 76 4.94 9.62 12.34
N ARG A 77 4.61 8.75 13.30
CA ARG A 77 5.53 8.26 14.33
C ARG A 77 6.75 7.56 13.73
N ILE A 78 6.57 6.72 12.72
CA ILE A 78 7.67 6.03 12.03
C ILE A 78 8.59 7.06 11.35
N LEU A 79 8.02 7.99 10.56
CA LEU A 79 8.80 9.01 9.85
C LEU A 79 9.56 9.95 10.79
N ASP A 80 8.95 10.32 11.92
CA ASP A 80 9.60 11.18 12.92
C ASP A 80 10.78 10.47 13.61
N ASN A 81 10.70 9.16 13.83
CA ASN A 81 11.74 8.37 14.47
C ASN A 81 12.83 7.91 13.50
N ASP A 82 12.46 7.63 12.26
CA ASP A 82 13.34 7.15 11.21
C ASP A 82 13.08 7.89 9.90
N PRO A 83 13.70 9.08 9.71
CA PRO A 83 13.59 9.83 8.46
C PRO A 83 14.16 9.09 7.24
N SER A 84 14.92 8.00 7.42
CA SER A 84 15.46 7.23 6.30
C SER A 84 14.38 6.45 5.54
N ARG A 85 13.16 6.37 6.10
CA ARG A 85 11.96 5.86 5.41
C ARG A 85 11.47 6.78 4.29
N ALA A 86 11.96 8.02 4.22
CA ALA A 86 11.74 8.93 3.11
C ALA A 86 13.05 9.15 2.36
N ARG A 87 13.08 8.80 1.08
CA ARG A 87 14.26 8.92 0.21
C ARG A 87 13.85 9.57 -1.10
N VAL A 88 14.48 10.69 -1.45
CA VAL A 88 14.23 11.40 -2.70
C VAL A 88 15.56 11.59 -3.42
N GLY A 89 15.70 10.98 -4.60
CA GLY A 89 16.87 11.13 -5.46
C GLY A 89 16.99 12.55 -6.03
N ALA A 90 18.21 12.95 -6.36
CA ALA A 90 18.46 14.25 -6.97
C ALA A 90 17.70 14.40 -8.30
N GLY A 91 17.05 15.54 -8.52
CA GLY A 91 16.27 15.81 -9.73
C GLY A 91 14.82 15.34 -9.68
N MET A 92 14.38 14.75 -8.57
CA MET A 92 13.00 14.27 -8.40
C MET A 92 12.03 15.35 -7.91
N GLU A 93 12.47 16.59 -7.72
CA GLU A 93 11.69 17.66 -7.10
C GLU A 93 10.39 17.93 -7.86
N VAL A 94 10.44 17.98 -9.20
CA VAL A 94 9.26 18.20 -10.05
C VAL A 94 8.28 17.02 -9.93
N ALA A 95 8.77 15.78 -9.90
CA ALA A 95 7.95 14.59 -9.76
C ALA A 95 7.26 14.52 -8.38
N CYS A 96 7.96 14.93 -7.31
CA CYS A 96 7.38 14.99 -5.98
C CYS A 96 6.26 16.05 -5.88
N TRP A 97 6.41 17.21 -6.50
CA TRP A 97 5.35 18.23 -6.58
C TRP A 97 4.15 17.76 -7.42
N ASP A 98 4.42 17.10 -8.54
CA ASP A 98 3.39 16.54 -9.41
C ASP A 98 2.58 15.44 -8.70
N LEU A 99 3.28 14.57 -7.96
CA LEU A 99 2.66 13.57 -7.09
C LEU A 99 1.74 14.23 -6.06
N LEU A 100 2.25 15.20 -5.30
CA LEU A 100 1.47 15.92 -4.29
C LEU A 100 0.18 16.48 -4.89
N LEU A 101 0.30 17.29 -5.94
CA LEU A 101 -0.88 17.95 -6.52
C LEU A 101 -1.84 16.96 -7.16
N TYR A 102 -1.36 15.89 -7.78
CA TYR A 102 -2.21 14.85 -8.34
C TYR A 102 -3.11 14.23 -7.26
N TYR A 103 -2.51 13.83 -6.13
CA TYR A 103 -3.24 13.14 -5.07
C TYR A 103 -4.11 14.07 -4.23
N LEU A 104 -3.66 15.29 -3.89
CA LEU A 104 -4.52 16.22 -3.16
C LEU A 104 -5.77 16.59 -3.96
N ARG A 105 -5.64 16.79 -5.28
CA ARG A 105 -6.79 16.98 -6.17
C ARG A 105 -7.71 15.76 -6.15
N ASP A 106 -7.14 14.55 -6.32
CA ASP A 106 -7.92 13.32 -6.31
C ASP A 106 -8.69 13.10 -5.01
N LEU A 107 -8.05 13.35 -3.87
CA LEU A 107 -8.65 13.24 -2.54
C LEU A 107 -9.78 14.25 -2.37
N SER A 108 -9.60 15.50 -2.80
CA SER A 108 -10.65 16.53 -2.73
C SER A 108 -11.88 16.19 -3.58
N ILE A 109 -11.70 15.46 -4.68
CA ILE A 109 -12.79 14.97 -5.53
C ILE A 109 -13.44 13.71 -4.95
N SER A 110 -12.63 12.81 -4.39
CA SER A 110 -13.06 11.52 -3.85
C SER A 110 -13.79 11.66 -2.50
N TYR A 111 -13.38 12.63 -1.68
CA TYR A 111 -13.86 12.86 -0.32
C TYR A 111 -14.22 14.35 -0.11
N PRO A 112 -15.15 14.92 -0.90
CA PRO A 112 -15.39 16.37 -0.96
C PRO A 112 -15.96 16.98 0.33
N ASP A 113 -16.52 16.16 1.22
CA ASP A 113 -17.06 16.60 2.53
C ASP A 113 -16.03 16.55 3.67
N LEU A 114 -14.82 16.07 3.37
CA LEU A 114 -13.76 15.76 4.35
C LEU A 114 -12.41 16.38 3.99
N MET A 115 -12.18 16.61 2.69
CA MET A 115 -10.90 17.03 2.16
C MET A 115 -11.09 18.11 1.11
N HIS A 116 -10.32 19.20 1.23
CA HIS A 116 -10.48 20.38 0.40
C HIS A 116 -9.11 20.87 -0.08
N LEU A 117 -9.03 21.17 -1.37
CA LEU A 117 -7.88 21.83 -1.97
C LEU A 117 -8.35 23.09 -2.69
N ASP A 118 -7.97 24.26 -2.18
CA ASP A 118 -8.13 25.52 -2.90
C ASP A 118 -6.85 25.83 -3.68
N GLU A 119 -7.00 26.16 -4.96
CA GLU A 119 -5.89 26.55 -5.84
C GLU A 119 -6.00 28.04 -6.19
N TYR A 120 -5.05 28.83 -5.71
CA TYR A 120 -4.96 30.24 -6.04
C TYR A 120 -4.13 30.41 -7.32
N GLY A 121 -4.63 31.24 -8.26
CA GLY A 121 -4.03 31.41 -9.59
C GLY A 121 -2.61 32.01 -9.62
N ASP A 122 -2.01 32.26 -8.47
CA ASP A 122 -0.63 32.73 -8.28
C ASP A 122 0.34 31.63 -7.82
N GLY A 123 -0.10 30.36 -7.85
CA GLY A 123 0.70 29.20 -7.45
C GLY A 123 0.66 28.87 -5.96
N ARG A 124 -0.18 29.59 -5.19
CA ARG A 124 -0.49 29.24 -3.81
C ARG A 124 -1.62 28.21 -3.75
N PHE A 125 -1.58 27.37 -2.73
CA PHE A 125 -2.55 26.31 -2.48
C PHE A 125 -2.93 26.29 -1.01
N HIS A 126 -4.14 25.85 -0.69
CA HIS A 126 -4.61 25.61 0.68
C HIS A 126 -5.23 24.22 0.77
N TRP A 127 -4.55 23.32 1.47
CA TRP A 127 -5.00 21.96 1.74
C TRP A 127 -5.63 21.87 3.13
N ARG A 128 -6.82 21.27 3.20
CA ARG A 128 -7.51 20.96 4.45
C ARG A 128 -7.95 19.51 4.48
N ASN A 129 -7.62 18.82 5.57
CA ASN A 129 -8.04 17.45 5.86
C ASN A 129 -8.76 17.45 7.21
N GLU A 130 -10.08 17.43 7.18
CA GLU A 130 -10.94 17.55 8.35
C GLU A 130 -10.85 16.35 9.30
N ILE A 131 -10.34 15.20 8.84
CA ILE A 131 -10.17 14.00 9.67
C ILE A 131 -8.87 14.09 10.47
N LEU A 132 -7.78 14.48 9.83
CA LEU A 132 -6.47 14.59 10.50
C LEU A 132 -6.25 15.96 11.16
N GLY A 133 -7.13 16.93 10.92
CA GLY A 133 -6.99 18.31 11.39
C GLY A 133 -5.89 19.08 10.66
N THR A 134 -5.47 18.64 9.47
CA THR A 134 -4.46 19.33 8.68
C THR A 134 -5.06 20.57 8.05
N ASP A 135 -4.40 21.72 8.21
CA ASP A 135 -4.72 23.00 7.61
C ASP A 135 -3.39 23.62 7.15
N GLN A 136 -3.09 23.51 5.85
CA GLN A 136 -1.77 23.80 5.28
C GLN A 136 -1.88 24.68 4.04
N GLU A 137 -1.33 25.89 4.12
CA GLU A 137 -1.04 26.71 2.93
C GLU A 137 0.36 26.43 2.40
N PHE A 138 0.53 26.36 1.07
CA PHE A 138 1.84 26.16 0.45
C PHE A 138 1.94 26.82 -0.92
N VAL A 139 3.16 26.90 -1.45
CA VAL A 139 3.46 27.49 -2.77
C VAL A 139 4.18 26.46 -3.64
N LEU A 140 3.60 26.19 -4.82
CA LEU A 140 4.18 25.25 -5.78
C LEU A 140 5.61 25.66 -6.15
N GLY A 141 6.54 24.72 -6.03
CA GLY A 141 7.96 24.93 -6.36
C GLY A 141 8.76 25.60 -5.24
N ALA A 142 8.14 25.98 -4.12
CA ALA A 142 8.84 26.47 -2.93
C ALA A 142 8.84 25.38 -1.84
N PRO A 143 9.86 24.51 -1.77
CA PRO A 143 9.87 23.36 -0.86
C PRO A 143 9.71 23.78 0.61
N ASP A 144 10.30 24.91 1.01
CA ASP A 144 10.24 25.43 2.38
C ASP A 144 8.84 25.92 2.79
N SER A 145 7.88 25.98 1.86
CA SER A 145 6.48 26.30 2.16
C SER A 145 5.67 25.09 2.66
N LEU A 146 6.23 23.88 2.54
CA LEU A 146 5.66 22.65 3.11
C LEU A 146 6.60 22.06 4.16
N PRO A 147 6.08 21.59 5.29
CA PRO A 147 6.89 20.82 6.21
C PRO A 147 7.30 19.51 5.51
N TYR A 148 8.56 19.11 5.69
CA TYR A 148 9.15 17.86 5.18
C TYR A 148 9.25 17.74 3.64
N GLY A 149 8.79 18.75 2.89
CA GLY A 149 8.74 18.71 1.43
C GLY A 149 7.54 17.91 0.87
N PRO A 150 7.30 17.99 -0.45
CA PRO A 150 6.01 17.62 -1.04
C PRO A 150 5.66 16.12 -0.95
N MET A 151 6.63 15.22 -1.15
CA MET A 151 6.36 13.78 -1.14
C MET A 151 6.12 13.24 0.27
N GLU A 152 6.93 13.65 1.25
CA GLU A 152 6.74 13.24 2.64
C GLU A 152 5.49 13.87 3.24
N PHE A 153 5.19 15.14 2.91
CA PHE A 153 3.92 15.77 3.29
C PHE A 153 2.73 14.94 2.80
N LEU A 154 2.71 14.54 1.52
CA LEU A 154 1.63 13.69 1.01
C LEU A 154 1.58 12.35 1.74
N ALA A 155 2.73 11.69 1.97
CA ALA A 155 2.77 10.43 2.69
C ALA A 155 2.16 10.55 4.09
N ARG A 156 2.34 11.69 4.78
CA ARG A 156 1.73 11.96 6.09
C ARG A 156 0.21 12.25 6.04
N GLU A 157 -0.37 12.28 4.85
CA GLU A 157 -1.79 12.50 4.58
C GLU A 157 -2.48 11.27 3.95
N VAL A 158 -1.75 10.25 3.48
CA VAL A 158 -2.35 9.08 2.82
C VAL A 158 -1.90 7.74 3.43
N PRO A 159 -2.79 6.72 3.49
CA PRO A 159 -2.42 5.37 3.95
C PRO A 159 -1.37 4.65 3.11
N ASP A 160 -1.29 4.99 1.84
CA ASP A 160 -0.42 4.35 0.87
C ASP A 160 1.06 4.66 1.14
N ASP A 161 1.92 3.66 0.99
CA ASP A 161 3.33 3.91 0.73
C ASP A 161 3.49 4.44 -0.71
N LEU A 162 4.35 5.43 -0.89
CA LEU A 162 4.47 6.17 -2.15
C LEU A 162 5.82 5.90 -2.79
N LEU A 163 5.83 5.51 -4.06
CA LEU A 163 7.04 5.31 -4.85
C LEU A 163 6.94 6.07 -6.16
N LEU A 164 8.07 6.63 -6.62
CA LEU A 164 8.23 7.31 -7.89
C LEU A 164 9.31 6.63 -8.72
N VAL A 165 8.91 6.30 -9.93
CA VAL A 165 9.73 5.60 -10.91
C VAL A 165 9.93 6.50 -12.13
N THR A 166 11.18 6.66 -12.56
CA THR A 166 11.52 7.43 -13.78
C THR A 166 12.19 6.55 -14.82
N GLU A 167 12.09 6.97 -16.09
CA GLU A 167 12.76 6.28 -17.20
C GLU A 167 14.11 6.97 -17.49
N ARG A 168 15.20 6.18 -17.48
CA ARG A 168 16.54 6.58 -17.93
C ARG A 168 17.12 5.49 -18.82
N ASP A 169 17.68 5.87 -19.96
CA ASP A 169 18.35 4.94 -20.89
C ASP A 169 17.49 3.70 -21.28
N GLY A 170 16.16 3.87 -21.33
CA GLY A 170 15.22 2.81 -21.67
C GLY A 170 14.86 1.86 -20.52
N HIS A 171 15.33 2.14 -19.31
CA HIS A 171 15.06 1.38 -18.10
C HIS A 171 14.32 2.22 -17.06
N LEU A 172 13.53 1.55 -16.23
CA LEU A 172 12.82 2.19 -15.12
C LEU A 172 13.62 2.08 -13.82
N TYR A 173 13.75 3.20 -13.12
CA TYR A 173 14.47 3.31 -11.86
C TYR A 173 13.55 3.82 -10.75
N PHE A 174 13.64 3.19 -9.58
CA PHE A 174 12.95 3.65 -8.38
C PHE A 174 13.77 4.77 -7.73
N ASP A 175 13.39 6.03 -7.92
CA ASP A 175 14.25 7.17 -7.60
C ASP A 175 13.79 7.99 -6.40
N ALA A 176 12.54 7.83 -5.98
CA ALA A 176 12.07 8.46 -4.74
C ALA A 176 10.94 7.63 -4.12
N GLY A 177 10.93 7.50 -2.80
CA GLY A 177 9.94 6.73 -2.07
C GLY A 177 9.75 7.22 -0.63
N VAL A 178 8.54 7.07 -0.11
CA VAL A 178 8.23 7.19 1.31
C VAL A 178 7.48 5.94 1.73
N VAL A 179 8.16 5.05 2.46
CA VAL A 179 7.70 3.69 2.75
C VAL A 179 7.82 3.41 4.23
N THR A 180 6.69 3.22 4.89
CA THR A 180 6.61 2.99 6.34
C THR A 180 5.96 1.66 6.67
N PHE A 181 5.11 1.12 5.79
CA PHE A 181 4.40 -0.13 6.00
C PHE A 181 4.96 -1.24 5.13
N ALA A 182 6.28 -1.33 4.99
CA ALA A 182 6.94 -2.29 4.10
C ALA A 182 6.70 -3.76 4.50
N ALA A 183 6.78 -4.66 3.52
CA ALA A 183 6.68 -6.11 3.68
C ALA A 183 8.04 -6.80 3.60
N ALA A 184 8.86 -6.70 4.66
CA ALA A 184 10.20 -7.29 4.74
C ALA A 184 11.20 -6.80 3.67
N TRP A 185 11.12 -5.52 3.31
CA TRP A 185 12.08 -4.82 2.44
C TRP A 185 12.33 -3.39 2.94
N SER A 186 13.31 -2.68 2.34
CA SER A 186 13.72 -1.34 2.74
C SER A 186 13.79 -0.39 1.55
N VAL A 187 13.08 0.74 1.64
CA VAL A 187 13.19 1.85 0.67
C VAL A 187 14.60 2.42 0.61
N SER A 188 15.31 2.41 1.74
CA SER A 188 16.67 2.93 1.82
C SER A 188 17.69 2.06 1.09
N PHE A 189 17.40 0.77 0.91
CA PHE A 189 18.21 -0.13 0.08
C PHE A 189 17.90 0.03 -1.40
N ASP A 190 16.63 0.23 -1.76
CA ASP A 190 16.18 0.07 -3.14
C ASP A 190 16.18 1.38 -3.96
N VAL A 191 16.13 2.56 -3.32
CA VAL A 191 16.14 3.83 -4.06
C VAL A 191 17.46 4.01 -4.83
N GLY A 192 17.34 4.23 -6.12
CA GLY A 192 18.41 4.35 -7.11
C GLY A 192 18.59 3.08 -7.97
N MET A 193 17.99 1.96 -7.58
CA MET A 193 18.04 0.70 -8.32
C MET A 193 17.04 0.67 -9.48
N ASP A 194 17.32 -0.16 -10.48
CA ASP A 194 16.39 -0.41 -11.58
C ASP A 194 15.39 -1.53 -11.28
N MET A 195 14.39 -1.68 -12.16
CA MET A 195 13.37 -2.72 -12.06
C MET A 195 13.92 -4.15 -11.96
N TYR A 196 15.10 -4.44 -12.51
CA TYR A 196 15.69 -5.78 -12.48
C TYR A 196 16.39 -6.03 -11.16
N ASP A 197 17.13 -5.03 -10.65
CA ASP A 197 17.84 -5.10 -9.38
C ASP A 197 16.86 -5.28 -8.21
N ILE A 198 15.82 -4.44 -8.10
CA ILE A 198 14.85 -4.51 -6.99
C ILE A 198 14.05 -5.82 -7.00
N HIS A 199 13.86 -6.44 -8.17
CA HIS A 199 13.11 -7.70 -8.32
C HIS A 199 14.02 -8.95 -8.39
N ALA A 200 15.35 -8.80 -8.34
CA ALA A 200 16.28 -9.92 -8.36
C ALA A 200 16.06 -10.97 -7.25
N PRO A 201 15.64 -10.58 -6.03
CA PRO A 201 15.35 -11.55 -4.96
C PRO A 201 14.09 -12.42 -5.22
N VAL A 202 13.20 -12.02 -6.13
CA VAL A 202 11.92 -12.73 -6.32
C VAL A 202 12.12 -13.96 -7.20
N PRO A 203 11.81 -15.17 -6.70
CA PRO A 203 11.98 -16.40 -7.47
C PRO A 203 11.23 -16.33 -8.80
N ARG A 204 11.88 -16.85 -9.85
CA ARG A 204 11.33 -17.04 -11.20
C ARG A 204 11.00 -15.77 -12.00
N MET A 205 10.75 -14.61 -11.37
CA MET A 205 10.30 -13.39 -12.08
C MET A 205 11.19 -12.95 -13.25
N LEU A 206 12.51 -12.93 -13.05
CA LEU A 206 13.46 -12.57 -14.10
C LEU A 206 13.51 -13.63 -15.21
N ARG A 207 13.63 -14.91 -14.82
CA ARG A 207 13.76 -16.04 -15.77
C ARG A 207 12.51 -16.24 -16.63
N GLU A 208 11.34 -15.94 -16.11
CA GLU A 208 10.05 -16.06 -16.81
C GLU A 208 9.65 -14.77 -17.57
N GLY A 209 10.54 -13.76 -17.57
CA GLY A 209 10.35 -12.50 -18.29
C GLY A 209 9.21 -11.63 -17.74
N ILE A 210 8.79 -11.85 -16.48
CA ILE A 210 7.71 -11.08 -15.85
C ILE A 210 8.14 -9.63 -15.67
N VAL A 211 9.37 -9.40 -15.18
CA VAL A 211 9.93 -8.05 -14.96
C VAL A 211 9.97 -7.26 -16.28
N ALA A 212 10.47 -7.87 -17.36
CA ALA A 212 10.53 -7.21 -18.66
C ALA A 212 9.14 -6.81 -19.21
N ARG A 213 8.12 -7.67 -19.02
CA ARG A 213 6.73 -7.33 -19.40
C ARG A 213 6.16 -6.21 -18.53
N ALA A 214 6.43 -6.23 -17.23
CA ALA A 214 6.00 -5.19 -16.30
C ALA A 214 6.65 -3.84 -16.61
N GLU A 215 7.96 -3.80 -16.85
CA GLU A 215 8.68 -2.59 -17.25
C GLU A 215 8.12 -2.02 -18.55
N GLN A 216 7.89 -2.88 -19.56
CA GLN A 216 7.30 -2.46 -20.82
C GLN A 216 5.89 -1.89 -20.64
N PHE A 217 5.07 -2.49 -19.77
CA PHE A 217 3.75 -1.97 -19.44
C PHE A 217 3.84 -0.58 -18.80
N LEU A 218 4.66 -0.43 -17.76
CA LEU A 218 4.80 0.83 -17.02
C LEU A 218 5.33 1.94 -17.92
N ARG A 219 6.33 1.67 -18.78
CA ARG A 219 6.84 2.63 -19.76
C ARG A 219 5.78 3.12 -20.76
N ARG A 220 4.77 2.28 -21.05
CA ARG A 220 3.66 2.60 -21.95
C ARG A 220 2.38 3.05 -21.25
N LEU A 221 2.42 3.19 -19.93
CA LEU A 221 1.28 3.61 -19.12
C LEU A 221 0.77 4.99 -19.59
N PRO A 222 -0.47 5.09 -20.07
CA PRO A 222 -1.02 6.34 -20.58
C PRO A 222 -1.36 7.30 -19.43
N ALA A 223 -1.22 8.61 -19.67
CA ALA A 223 -1.41 9.65 -18.66
C ALA A 223 -2.86 9.89 -18.23
N ASP A 224 -3.83 9.43 -19.03
CA ASP A 224 -5.26 9.61 -18.79
C ASP A 224 -5.93 8.37 -18.16
N GLN A 225 -5.16 7.32 -17.85
CA GLN A 225 -5.67 6.11 -17.21
C GLN A 225 -4.90 5.77 -15.95
N VAL A 226 -5.62 5.17 -15.00
CA VAL A 226 -5.05 4.62 -13.79
C VAL A 226 -5.25 3.12 -13.80
N TYR A 227 -4.20 2.39 -13.49
CA TYR A 227 -4.24 0.94 -13.37
C TYR A 227 -3.95 0.52 -11.94
N ARG A 228 -4.30 -0.73 -11.62
CA ARG A 228 -3.99 -1.34 -10.34
C ARG A 228 -3.70 -2.82 -10.48
N ARG A 229 -3.03 -3.37 -9.48
CA ARG A 229 -2.93 -4.81 -9.26
C ARG A 229 -2.97 -5.11 -7.77
N VAL A 230 -3.04 -6.40 -7.44
CA VAL A 230 -2.97 -6.89 -6.06
C VAL A 230 -1.78 -7.81 -5.89
N ASN A 231 -0.98 -7.60 -4.85
CA ASN A 231 0.00 -8.55 -4.37
C ASN A 231 -0.44 -9.07 -2.99
N TRP A 232 -0.03 -10.27 -2.60
CA TRP A 232 -0.43 -10.83 -1.31
C TRP A 232 0.69 -11.67 -0.70
N THR A 233 0.68 -11.80 0.62
CA THR A 233 1.54 -12.72 1.38
C THR A 233 0.86 -13.12 2.69
N LEU A 234 1.37 -14.15 3.37
CA LEU A 234 1.20 -14.20 4.82
C LEU A 234 2.23 -13.27 5.45
N SER A 235 1.80 -12.41 6.35
CA SER A 235 2.65 -11.39 6.97
C SER A 235 3.76 -12.04 7.81
N ALA A 236 4.90 -11.35 7.90
CA ALA A 236 5.98 -11.72 8.82
C ALA A 236 5.65 -11.39 10.30
N SER A 237 4.45 -10.89 10.57
CA SER A 237 3.88 -10.71 11.91
C SER A 237 2.52 -11.39 12.01
N ASP A 238 2.19 -11.90 13.18
CA ASP A 238 0.91 -12.53 13.55
C ASP A 238 -0.09 -11.52 14.17
N SER A 239 0.23 -10.23 14.06
CA SER A 239 -0.57 -9.11 14.56
C SER A 239 -0.85 -8.12 13.44
N HIS A 240 -1.69 -7.12 13.68
CA HIS A 240 -1.98 -6.04 12.72
C HIS A 240 -0.83 -5.03 12.57
N LYS A 241 0.42 -5.48 12.74
CA LYS A 241 1.63 -4.66 12.62
C LYS A 241 1.87 -4.34 11.14
N LEU A 242 1.81 -3.05 10.80
CA LEU A 242 1.96 -2.58 9.42
C LEU A 242 3.43 -2.40 9.03
N ASP A 243 4.28 -1.95 9.95
CA ASP A 243 5.73 -1.85 9.74
C ASP A 243 6.42 -3.20 10.04
N VAL A 244 6.60 -3.99 8.99
CA VAL A 244 7.45 -5.18 9.00
C VAL A 244 8.64 -4.98 8.07
N SER A 245 9.21 -3.77 8.07
CA SER A 245 10.42 -3.41 7.33
C SER A 245 11.69 -4.09 7.85
N LEU A 246 12.77 -4.05 7.07
CA LEU A 246 14.07 -4.58 7.49
C LEU A 246 14.71 -3.74 8.60
N GLU A 247 14.39 -2.45 8.68
CA GLU A 247 14.81 -1.53 9.73
C GLU A 247 14.28 -1.98 11.11
N GLU A 248 13.06 -2.51 11.16
CA GLU A 248 12.41 -3.00 12.39
C GLU A 248 12.52 -4.52 12.59
N LEU A 249 13.39 -5.21 11.84
CA LEU A 249 13.54 -6.67 11.91
C LEU A 249 13.59 -7.22 13.35
N PRO A 250 14.35 -6.65 14.30
CA PRO A 250 14.37 -7.14 15.68
C PRO A 250 13.01 -7.08 16.41
N ALA A 251 12.12 -6.16 16.01
CA ALA A 251 10.81 -5.96 16.63
C ALA A 251 9.74 -6.95 16.17
N TRP A 252 9.94 -7.64 15.04
CA TRP A 252 8.97 -8.59 14.49
C TRP A 252 9.53 -9.97 14.16
N ALA A 253 10.85 -10.18 14.15
CA ALA A 253 11.46 -11.47 13.80
C ALA A 253 11.01 -12.66 14.67
N GLY A 254 10.55 -12.39 15.90
CA GLY A 254 10.04 -13.41 16.82
C GLY A 254 8.56 -13.75 16.66
N ASP A 255 7.79 -12.96 15.91
CA ASP A 255 6.33 -13.06 15.85
C ASP A 255 5.88 -14.40 15.25
N VAL A 256 6.33 -14.70 14.02
CA VAL A 256 5.98 -15.95 13.33
C VAL A 256 6.53 -17.19 14.07
N PRO A 257 7.82 -17.24 14.49
CA PRO A 257 8.30 -18.36 15.31
C PRO A 257 7.50 -18.57 16.61
N GLY A 258 7.09 -17.49 17.27
CA GLY A 258 6.25 -17.55 18.47
C GLY A 258 4.87 -18.15 18.17
N MET A 259 4.19 -17.65 17.14
CA MET A 259 2.89 -18.19 16.70
C MET A 259 2.98 -19.69 16.35
N VAL A 260 4.02 -20.10 15.62
CA VAL A 260 4.24 -21.51 15.25
C VAL A 260 4.48 -22.38 16.49
N ALA A 261 5.26 -21.90 17.46
CA ALA A 261 5.51 -22.61 18.71
C ALA A 261 4.23 -22.76 19.57
N ASP A 262 3.37 -21.75 19.56
CA ASP A 262 2.07 -21.76 20.24
C ASP A 262 1.04 -22.66 19.53
N GLY A 263 1.22 -22.92 18.23
CA GLY A 263 0.25 -23.63 17.39
C GLY A 263 -1.04 -22.84 17.12
N ASP A 264 -1.02 -21.52 17.35
CA ASP A 264 -2.19 -20.65 17.23
C ASP A 264 -2.23 -19.93 15.88
N PHE A 265 -2.58 -20.68 14.83
CA PHE A 265 -2.64 -20.18 13.46
C PHE A 265 -3.83 -19.25 13.17
N ALA A 266 -4.73 -19.05 14.14
CA ALA A 266 -5.78 -18.02 14.05
C ALA A 266 -5.18 -16.62 13.94
N ARG A 267 -4.02 -16.40 14.57
CA ARG A 267 -3.28 -15.13 14.58
C ARG A 267 -2.62 -14.80 13.24
N ALA A 268 -2.33 -15.80 12.40
CA ALA A 268 -1.67 -15.57 11.11
C ALA A 268 -2.42 -14.52 10.29
N ARG A 269 -1.68 -13.66 9.59
CA ARG A 269 -2.25 -12.50 8.90
C ARG A 269 -2.11 -12.66 7.39
N LEU A 270 -3.22 -12.66 6.68
CA LEU A 270 -3.23 -12.41 5.25
C LEU A 270 -2.97 -10.92 5.04
N ARG A 271 -1.87 -10.59 4.35
CA ARG A 271 -1.51 -9.23 3.97
C ARG A 271 -1.68 -9.08 2.47
N ILE A 272 -2.43 -8.06 2.05
CA ILE A 272 -2.67 -7.75 0.65
C ILE A 272 -2.24 -6.31 0.38
N GLU A 273 -1.49 -6.13 -0.69
CA GLU A 273 -1.03 -4.85 -1.20
C GLU A 273 -1.83 -4.52 -2.45
N LEU A 274 -2.69 -3.51 -2.34
CA LEU A 274 -3.36 -2.92 -3.48
C LEU A 274 -2.44 -1.84 -4.05
N GLU A 275 -1.92 -2.12 -5.23
CA GLU A 275 -0.92 -1.29 -5.88
C GLU A 275 -1.56 -0.52 -7.03
N HIS A 276 -1.42 0.81 -7.09
CA HIS A 276 -1.85 1.57 -8.26
C HIS A 276 -0.68 2.13 -9.06
N PHE A 277 -0.91 2.27 -10.36
CA PHE A 277 0.02 2.83 -11.33
C PHE A 277 -0.62 4.04 -11.98
N VAL A 278 0.02 5.21 -11.81
CA VAL A 278 -0.40 6.45 -12.44
C VAL A 278 0.81 7.07 -13.13
N ARG A 279 0.65 7.46 -14.40
CA ARG A 279 1.59 8.33 -15.08
C ARG A 279 1.28 9.77 -14.68
N LEU A 280 2.20 10.41 -13.96
CA LEU A 280 2.01 11.76 -13.47
C LEU A 280 2.08 12.77 -14.65
N PRO A 281 1.12 13.69 -14.76
CA PRO A 281 0.89 14.44 -15.99
C PRO A 281 1.92 15.53 -16.28
N MET A 282 2.59 16.10 -15.27
CA MET A 282 3.54 17.20 -15.48
C MET A 282 4.98 16.71 -15.67
N SER A 283 5.39 15.74 -14.84
CA SER A 283 6.74 15.19 -14.77
C SER A 283 6.93 14.00 -15.71
N GLY A 284 5.84 13.31 -16.06
CA GLY A 284 5.91 12.04 -16.77
C GLY A 284 6.48 10.90 -15.92
N ALA A 285 6.77 11.09 -14.63
CA ALA A 285 7.15 9.98 -13.74
C ALA A 285 5.96 9.02 -13.56
N VAL A 286 6.25 7.75 -13.26
CA VAL A 286 5.21 6.80 -12.83
C VAL A 286 5.21 6.76 -11.31
N THR A 287 4.07 7.02 -10.70
CA THR A 287 3.90 6.70 -9.29
C THR A 287 3.37 5.28 -9.16
N PHE A 288 3.90 4.61 -8.15
CA PHE A 288 3.49 3.30 -7.69
C PHE A 288 3.14 3.42 -6.21
N ASN A 289 1.86 3.44 -5.90
CA ASN A 289 1.36 3.55 -4.52
C ASN A 289 0.93 2.18 -4.02
N ILE A 290 1.25 1.88 -2.77
CA ILE A 290 1.00 0.58 -2.15
C ILE A 290 0.09 0.78 -0.94
N ARG A 291 -1.17 0.38 -1.06
CA ARG A 291 -2.13 0.37 0.04
C ARG A 291 -2.18 -1.01 0.69
N THR A 292 -1.81 -1.08 1.96
CA THR A 292 -1.72 -2.35 2.72
C THR A 292 -3.00 -2.68 3.46
N PHE A 293 -3.63 -3.80 3.11
CA PHE A 293 -4.75 -4.39 3.85
C PHE A 293 -4.27 -5.63 4.61
N MET A 294 -4.86 -5.88 5.78
CA MET A 294 -4.55 -7.06 6.58
C MET A 294 -5.83 -7.65 7.18
N ALA A 295 -5.91 -8.98 7.24
CA ALA A 295 -6.96 -9.72 7.94
C ALA A 295 -6.34 -10.93 8.67
N SER A 296 -6.85 -11.28 9.85
CA SER A 296 -6.45 -12.55 10.49
C SER A 296 -7.02 -13.75 9.74
N LEU A 297 -6.40 -14.92 9.87
CA LEU A 297 -7.02 -16.14 9.34
C LEU A 297 -8.31 -16.50 10.10
N GLU A 298 -8.45 -16.08 11.36
CA GLU A 298 -9.73 -16.14 12.07
C GLU A 298 -10.82 -15.32 11.35
N ASP A 299 -10.49 -14.09 10.93
CA ASP A 299 -11.41 -13.26 10.14
C ASP A 299 -11.70 -13.91 8.79
N VAL A 300 -10.68 -14.36 8.06
CA VAL A 300 -10.87 -15.02 6.77
C VAL A 300 -11.82 -16.22 6.89
N LYS A 301 -11.75 -17.00 7.97
CA LYS A 301 -12.66 -18.13 8.23
C LYS A 301 -14.13 -17.75 8.45
N ARG A 302 -14.44 -16.48 8.71
CA ARG A 302 -15.83 -15.99 8.72
C ARG A 302 -16.49 -16.09 7.34
N ILE A 303 -15.70 -16.20 6.27
CA ILE A 303 -16.15 -16.47 4.89
C ILE A 303 -15.56 -17.83 4.47
N PRO A 304 -16.32 -18.94 4.61
CA PRO A 304 -15.80 -20.28 4.36
C PRO A 304 -15.16 -20.48 2.98
N GLU A 305 -15.72 -19.87 1.94
CA GLU A 305 -15.16 -19.96 0.59
C GLU A 305 -13.78 -19.31 0.47
N TRP A 306 -13.54 -18.23 1.22
CA TRP A 306 -12.22 -17.60 1.27
C TRP A 306 -11.21 -18.47 2.01
N ALA A 307 -11.64 -19.11 3.10
CA ALA A 307 -10.78 -20.05 3.83
C ALA A 307 -10.38 -21.26 2.97
N ASP A 308 -11.35 -21.89 2.31
CA ASP A 308 -11.10 -23.04 1.43
C ASP A 308 -10.22 -22.67 0.23
N GLN A 309 -10.47 -21.50 -0.37
CA GLN A 309 -9.69 -21.00 -1.49
C GLN A 309 -8.26 -20.67 -1.08
N LEU A 310 -8.07 -19.94 0.03
CA LEU A 310 -6.75 -19.59 0.53
C LEU A 310 -5.97 -20.85 0.94
N ALA A 311 -6.63 -21.83 1.55
CA ALA A 311 -6.02 -23.13 1.87
C ALA A 311 -5.50 -23.82 0.61
N THR A 312 -6.32 -23.87 -0.44
CA THR A 312 -5.94 -24.46 -1.74
C THR A 312 -4.76 -23.71 -2.35
N VAL A 313 -4.80 -22.37 -2.41
CA VAL A 313 -3.69 -21.55 -2.93
C VAL A 313 -2.39 -21.80 -2.15
N ILE A 314 -2.45 -21.78 -0.83
CA ILE A 314 -1.28 -22.03 0.02
C ILE A 314 -0.77 -23.45 -0.21
N GLU A 315 -1.63 -24.46 -0.34
CA GLU A 315 -1.29 -25.87 -0.54
C GLU A 315 -0.71 -26.19 -1.93
N THR A 316 -1.08 -25.46 -2.99
CA THR A 316 -0.59 -25.72 -4.35
C THR A 316 0.58 -24.82 -4.77
N LEU A 317 0.91 -23.78 -4.00
CA LEU A 317 2.02 -22.88 -4.33
C LEU A 317 3.37 -23.60 -4.43
N GLY A 318 4.23 -23.20 -5.37
CA GLY A 318 5.59 -23.76 -5.47
C GLY A 318 6.41 -23.47 -4.20
N GLU A 319 7.22 -24.44 -3.75
CA GLU A 319 8.01 -24.32 -2.52
C GLU A 319 8.93 -23.11 -2.50
N ASP A 320 9.56 -22.76 -3.63
CA ASP A 320 10.42 -21.58 -3.73
C ASP A 320 9.66 -20.27 -3.53
N ILE A 321 8.41 -20.19 -4.00
CA ILE A 321 7.55 -19.04 -3.78
C ILE A 321 7.06 -19.00 -2.33
N ALA A 322 6.65 -20.14 -1.76
CA ALA A 322 6.24 -20.24 -0.37
C ALA A 322 7.38 -19.89 0.60
N ALA A 323 8.62 -20.29 0.25
CA ALA A 323 9.83 -19.93 0.99
C ALA A 323 10.10 -18.42 0.91
N TYR A 324 10.03 -17.84 -0.30
CA TYR A 324 10.19 -16.39 -0.48
C TYR A 324 9.12 -15.58 0.27
N LYS A 325 7.87 -16.03 0.29
CA LYS A 325 6.78 -15.43 1.06
C LYS A 325 6.83 -15.75 2.56
N GLY A 326 7.81 -16.52 3.02
CA GLY A 326 8.09 -16.74 4.43
C GLY A 326 7.10 -17.67 5.17
N PHE A 327 6.40 -18.56 4.46
CA PHE A 327 5.42 -19.46 5.09
C PHE A 327 5.59 -20.95 4.81
N LEU A 328 6.66 -21.35 4.11
CA LEU A 328 6.90 -22.75 3.78
C LEU A 328 6.95 -23.66 5.04
N ASP A 329 7.63 -23.21 6.10
CA ASP A 329 7.88 -24.04 7.29
C ASP A 329 6.62 -24.40 8.11
N TYR A 330 5.55 -23.61 7.99
CA TYR A 330 4.30 -23.80 8.72
C TYR A 330 3.08 -23.94 7.80
N ARG A 331 3.33 -24.13 6.50
CA ARG A 331 2.33 -24.25 5.44
C ARG A 331 1.22 -25.22 5.78
N ASP A 332 1.57 -26.46 6.10
CA ASP A 332 0.60 -27.53 6.34
C ASP A 332 -0.29 -27.23 7.55
N SER A 333 0.25 -26.54 8.55
CA SER A 333 -0.50 -26.18 9.75
C SER A 333 -1.51 -25.06 9.48
N VAL A 334 -1.15 -24.08 8.65
CA VAL A 334 -2.09 -23.05 8.18
C VAL A 334 -3.18 -23.65 7.30
N VAL A 335 -2.83 -24.58 6.40
CA VAL A 335 -3.82 -25.28 5.56
C VAL A 335 -4.79 -26.08 6.43
N ALA A 336 -4.28 -26.85 7.40
CA ALA A 336 -5.12 -27.59 8.35
C ALA A 336 -6.06 -26.65 9.13
N TYR A 337 -5.55 -25.53 9.64
CA TYR A 337 -6.36 -24.54 10.36
C TYR A 337 -7.49 -23.95 9.49
N LEU A 338 -7.18 -23.54 8.26
CA LEU A 338 -8.16 -22.99 7.32
C LEU A 338 -9.25 -24.00 6.96
N ARG A 339 -8.87 -25.27 6.75
CA ARG A 339 -9.78 -26.40 6.49
C ARG A 339 -10.55 -26.89 7.73
N GLY A 340 -10.20 -26.40 8.92
CA GLY A 340 -10.84 -26.79 10.18
C GLY A 340 -10.47 -28.19 10.68
N GLN A 341 -9.24 -28.63 10.41
CA GLN A 341 -8.70 -29.95 10.78
C GLN A 341 -8.01 -29.97 12.14
#